data_AF-A0AAN8YJD6-F1
#
_entry.id   AF-A0AAN8YJD6-F1
#
_cell.length_a   1.000
_cell.length_b   1.000
_cell.length_c   1.000
_cell.angle_alpha   90.00
_cell.angle_beta   90.00
_cell.angle_gamma   90.00
#
_symmetry.space_group_name_H-M   'P 1'
#
loop_
_entity.id
_entity.type
_entity.pdbx_description
1 polymer ?
#
loop_
_entity_poly.entity_id
_entity_poly.type
_entity_poly.pdbx_seq_one_letter_code
_entity_poly.pdbx_strand_id
1 'polypeptide(L)'
;MFILGLNCPRDAIDTYLQPLIEELKELWEVDIETYDASTKQNFKLHASFLWTINDFPAYGNLSGWSTKGKLACPCCNKDTASIRLANDKEQCFMGH
;
A
#
# COMPACT_ATOMS: atom_id res chain seq x y z
N MET A 1 -11.91 -5.88 2.08
CA MET A 1 -11.53 -4.79 3.01
C MET A 1 -10.77 -5.41 4.17
N PHE A 2 -9.44 -5.39 4.15
CA PHE A 2 -8.64 -5.80 5.31
C PHE A 2 -8.63 -4.64 6.31
N ILE A 3 -9.46 -4.72 7.36
CA ILE A 3 -9.41 -3.76 8.47
C ILE A 3 -8.43 -4.33 9.50
N LEU A 4 -7.21 -3.84 9.46
CA LEU A 4 -6.21 -4.17 10.47
C LEU A 4 -6.57 -3.42 11.77
N GLY A 5 -6.92 -4.16 12.82
CA GLY A 5 -7.23 -3.60 14.13
C GLY A 5 -6.00 -3.07 14.88
N LEU A 6 -6.22 -2.43 16.03
CA LEU A 6 -5.19 -1.85 16.91
C LEU A 6 -4.04 -2.81 17.28
N ASN A 7 -4.28 -4.12 17.22
CA ASN A 7 -3.32 -5.17 17.57
C ASN A 7 -2.67 -5.84 16.35
N CYS A 8 -2.79 -5.26 15.16
CA CYS A 8 -2.18 -5.85 13.98
C CYS A 8 -0.66 -5.78 14.08
N PRO A 9 0.03 -6.93 14.05
CA PRO A 9 1.48 -6.93 13.91
C PRO A 9 1.78 -6.27 12.58
N ARG A 10 2.41 -5.08 12.62
CA ARG A 10 2.92 -4.39 11.42
C ARG A 10 3.73 -5.37 10.55
N ASP A 11 4.39 -6.32 11.20
CA ASP A 11 5.30 -7.30 10.62
C ASP A 11 4.62 -8.51 9.98
N ALA A 12 3.29 -8.67 10.09
CA ALA A 12 2.57 -9.82 9.54
C ALA A 12 1.75 -9.48 8.29
N ILE A 13 1.72 -8.21 7.86
CA ILE A 13 0.92 -7.77 6.71
C ILE A 13 1.37 -8.45 5.41
N ASP A 14 2.66 -8.73 5.28
CA ASP A 14 3.27 -9.47 4.19
C ASP A 14 2.72 -10.88 4.05
N THR A 15 2.48 -11.57 5.17
CA THR A 15 1.90 -12.91 5.22
C THR A 15 0.47 -12.92 4.66
N TYR A 16 -0.31 -11.87 4.95
CA TYR A 16 -1.67 -11.73 4.41
C TYR A 16 -1.68 -11.33 2.93
N LEU A 17 -0.66 -10.63 2.46
CA LEU A 17 -0.55 -10.19 1.06
C LEU A 17 0.05 -11.26 0.15
N GLN A 18 0.76 -12.24 0.70
CA GLN A 18 1.40 -13.29 -0.07
C GLN A 18 0.45 -14.00 -1.05
N PRO A 19 -0.76 -14.46 -0.65
CA PRO A 19 -1.69 -15.10 -1.58
C PRO A 19 -2.14 -14.15 -2.71
N LEU A 20 -2.38 -12.88 -2.39
CA LEU A 20 -2.73 -11.87 -3.40
C LEU A 20 -1.59 -11.66 -4.40
N ILE A 21 -0.34 -11.62 -3.93
CA ILE A 21 0.83 -11.47 -4.80
C ILE A 21 1.00 -12.69 -5.71
N GLU A 22 0.76 -13.90 -5.18
CA GLU A 22 0.80 -15.15 -5.95
C GLU A 22 -0.27 -15.17 -7.05
N GLU A 23 -1.52 -14.81 -6.72
CA GLU A 23 -2.61 -14.68 -7.71
C GLU A 23 -2.30 -13.62 -8.78
N LEU A 24 -1.77 -12.45 -8.38
CA LEU A 24 -1.39 -11.40 -9.33
C LEU A 24 -0.26 -11.83 -10.28
N LYS A 25 0.68 -12.64 -9.80
CA LYS A 25 1.73 -13.22 -10.65
C LYS A 25 1.15 -14.23 -11.63
N GLU A 26 0.27 -15.11 -11.18
CA GLU A 26 -0.41 -16.08 -12.05
C GLU A 26 -1.20 -15.36 -13.16
N LEU A 27 -1.97 -14.33 -12.78
CA LEU A 27 -2.73 -13.49 -13.71
C LEU A 27 -1.84 -12.79 -14.75
N TRP A 28 -0.59 -12.47 -14.43
CA TRP A 28 0.30 -11.78 -15.35
C TRP A 28 1.14 -12.74 -16.20
N GLU A 29 1.69 -13.80 -15.60
CA GLU A 29 2.67 -14.70 -16.23
C GLU A 29 2.04 -15.86 -16.99
N VAL A 30 0.96 -16.44 -16.45
CA VAL A 30 0.36 -17.67 -17.01
C VAL A 30 -0.85 -17.37 -17.89
N ASP A 31 -1.58 -16.29 -17.61
CA ASP A 31 -2.94 -16.03 -18.08
C ASP A 31 -4.00 -16.94 -17.45
N ILE A 32 -5.24 -16.46 -17.42
CA ILE A 32 -6.38 -17.27 -16.97
C ILE A 32 -7.49 -17.28 -18.03
N GLU A 33 -8.13 -18.42 -18.22
CA GLU A 33 -9.32 -18.51 -19.07
C GLU A 33 -10.52 -17.87 -18.34
N THR A 34 -11.01 -16.76 -18.88
CA THR A 34 -12.10 -15.97 -18.29
C THR A 34 -13.27 -15.88 -19.25
N TYR A 35 -14.49 -16.05 -18.74
CA TYR A 35 -15.71 -15.89 -19.52
C TYR A 35 -16.11 -14.43 -19.64
N ASP A 36 -16.25 -13.94 -20.87
CA ASP A 36 -16.82 -12.62 -21.17
C ASP A 36 -18.33 -12.74 -21.39
N ALA A 37 -19.10 -12.12 -20.49
CA ALA A 37 -20.56 -12.10 -20.56
C ALA A 37 -21.11 -11.30 -21.75
N SER A 38 -20.35 -10.35 -22.29
CA SER A 38 -20.77 -9.52 -23.44
C SER A 38 -20.73 -10.32 -24.74
N THR A 39 -19.59 -10.99 -25.00
CA THR A 39 -19.39 -11.80 -26.21
C THR A 39 -19.88 -13.24 -26.06
N LYS A 40 -20.17 -13.67 -24.83
CA LYS A 40 -20.53 -15.06 -24.46
C LYS A 40 -19.45 -16.07 -24.85
N GLN A 41 -18.19 -15.68 -24.74
CA GLN A 41 -17.04 -16.49 -25.11
C GLN A 41 -15.97 -16.42 -24.04
N ASN A 42 -15.10 -17.44 -23.99
CA ASN A 42 -13.92 -17.41 -23.15
C ASN A 42 -12.79 -16.66 -23.87
N PHE A 43 -11.97 -15.95 -23.09
CA PHE A 43 -10.74 -15.33 -23.56
C PHE A 43 -9.63 -15.51 -22.52
N LYS A 44 -8.39 -15.29 -22.94
CA LYS A 44 -7.22 -15.28 -22.04
C LYS A 44 -7.08 -13.91 -21.42
N LEU A 45 -7.25 -13.82 -20.10
CA LEU A 45 -7.09 -12.59 -19.34
C LEU A 45 -5.69 -12.53 -18.76
N HIS A 46 -4.98 -11.45 -19.10
CA HIS A 46 -3.86 -10.97 -18.30
C HIS A 46 -4.32 -9.78 -17.46
N ALA A 47 -4.01 -9.80 -16.18
CA ALA A 47 -4.30 -8.68 -15.28
C ALA A 47 -3.03 -8.26 -14.55
N SER A 48 -2.92 -6.95 -14.26
CA SER A 48 -1.81 -6.39 -13.50
C SER A 48 -2.34 -5.42 -12.44
N PHE A 49 -1.56 -5.29 -11.37
CA PHE A 49 -1.86 -4.38 -10.27
C PHE A 49 -1.18 -3.03 -10.49
N LEU A 50 -1.95 -1.94 -10.48
CA LEU A 50 -1.44 -0.60 -10.79
C LEU A 50 -1.18 0.25 -9.53
N TRP A 51 -2.17 0.43 -8.66
CA TRP A 51 -2.02 1.14 -7.37
C TRP A 51 -3.08 0.71 -6.34
N THR A 52 -2.74 0.85 -5.06
CA THR A 52 -3.68 0.68 -3.93
C THR A 52 -4.16 2.06 -3.46
N ILE A 53 -5.41 2.15 -3.00
CA ILE A 53 -5.91 3.31 -2.26
C ILE A 53 -5.74 2.98 -0.77
N ASN A 54 -4.90 3.74 -0.08
CA ASN A 54 -4.61 3.54 1.33
C ASN A 54 -4.79 4.85 2.10
N ASP A 55 -5.17 4.75 3.36
CA ASP A 55 -4.96 5.86 4.27
C ASP A 55 -3.46 6.03 4.58
N PHE A 56 -3.11 7.16 5.20
CA PHE A 56 -1.71 7.49 5.44
C PHE A 56 -1.00 6.48 6.37
N PRO A 57 -1.61 5.98 7.46
CA PRO A 57 -1.02 4.90 8.26
C PRO A 57 -0.79 3.60 7.49
N ALA A 58 -1.78 3.12 6.73
CA ALA A 58 -1.65 1.88 5.95
C ALA A 58 -0.60 2.00 4.85
N TYR A 59 -0.45 3.19 4.24
CA TYR A 59 0.63 3.46 3.30
C TYR A 59 2.00 3.14 3.91
N GLY A 60 2.25 3.52 5.17
CA GLY A 60 3.52 3.23 5.84
C GLY A 60 3.74 1.75 6.18
N ASN A 61 2.68 0.95 6.25
CA ASN A 61 2.81 -0.50 6.41
C ASN A 61 3.11 -1.17 5.06
N LEU A 62 2.45 -0.73 3.99
CA LEU A 62 2.55 -1.35 2.66
C LEU A 62 3.79 -0.93 1.87
N SER A 63 4.20 0.34 1.97
CA SER A 63 5.36 0.88 1.24
C SER A 63 6.68 0.73 2.01
N GLY A 64 6.62 0.37 3.30
CA GLY A 64 7.76 0.48 4.21
C GLY A 64 8.16 1.92 4.53
N TRP A 65 7.39 2.92 4.07
CA TRP A 65 7.68 4.33 4.33
C TRP A 65 7.45 4.70 5.79
N SER A 66 8.30 5.58 6.32
CA SER A 66 8.07 6.15 7.65
C SER A 66 6.88 7.10 7.57
N THR A 67 5.81 6.85 8.31
CA THR A 67 4.67 7.79 8.43
C THR A 67 4.82 8.75 9.59
N LYS A 68 6.00 8.74 10.24
CA LYS A 68 6.32 9.56 11.42
C LYS A 68 7.70 10.21 11.25
N GLY A 69 7.96 11.20 12.09
CA GLY A 69 9.26 11.87 12.11
C GLY A 69 9.44 12.86 10.95
N LYS A 70 10.68 13.33 10.77
CA LYS A 70 11.03 14.34 9.75
C LYS A 70 10.77 13.86 8.30
N LEU A 71 10.80 12.55 8.06
CA LEU A 71 10.64 11.95 6.73
C LEU A 71 9.22 11.44 6.48
N ALA A 72 8.24 11.88 7.27
CA ALA A 72 6.88 11.36 7.16
C ALA A 72 6.26 11.60 5.80
N CYS A 73 6.52 12.76 5.19
CA CYS A 73 5.93 13.12 3.90
C CYS A 73 6.64 12.36 2.75
N PRO A 74 5.95 11.48 2.01
CA PRO A 74 6.54 10.73 0.91
C PRO A 74 6.92 11.62 -0.29
N CYS A 75 6.22 12.74 -0.46
CA CYS A 75 6.44 13.67 -1.55
C CYS A 75 7.58 14.67 -1.27
N CYS A 76 7.68 15.20 -0.04
CA CYS A 76 8.73 16.14 0.34
C CYS A 76 10.03 15.45 0.81
N ASN A 77 9.94 14.24 1.39
CA ASN A 77 11.07 13.50 1.92
C ASN A 77 11.95 14.33 2.88
N LYS A 78 13.21 14.60 2.52
CA LYS A 78 14.17 15.37 3.35
C LYS A 78 13.82 16.86 3.42
N ASP A 79 13.07 17.34 2.44
CA ASP A 79 12.66 18.74 2.28
C ASP A 79 11.35 19.03 3.00
N THR A 80 10.81 18.05 3.75
CA THR A 80 9.62 18.24 4.58
C THR A 80 9.81 19.42 5.54
N ALA A 81 8.94 20.42 5.42
CA ALA A 81 8.89 21.53 6.34
C ALA A 81 8.30 21.04 7.68
N SER A 82 9.17 20.78 8.66
CA SER A 82 8.78 20.33 10.00
C SER A 82 9.57 21.00 11.10
N ILE A 83 8.93 21.27 12.23
CA ILE A 83 9.57 21.72 13.47
C ILE A 83 9.44 20.64 14.54
N ARG A 84 10.52 20.37 15.27
CA ARG A 84 10.47 19.52 16.45
C ARG A 84 10.16 20.36 17.67
N LEU A 85 9.03 20.10 18.33
CA LEU A 85 8.67 20.83 19.55
C LEU A 85 9.65 20.48 20.68
N ALA A 86 10.18 21.50 21.36
CA ALA A 86 11.18 21.30 22.41
C ALA A 86 10.62 20.55 23.63
N ASN A 87 9.37 20.83 24.00
CA ASN A 87 8.74 20.28 25.20
C ASN A 87 8.26 18.85 25.00
N ASP A 88 7.54 18.59 23.90
CA ASP A 88 6.90 17.29 23.65
C ASP A 88 7.74 16.36 22.78
N LYS A 89 8.85 16.86 22.19
CA LYS A 89 9.75 16.14 21.26
C LYS A 89 9.06 15.58 20.00
N GLU A 90 7.79 15.91 19.80
CA GLU A 90 6.97 15.59 18.64
C GLU A 90 7.37 16.43 17.42
N GLN A 91 7.05 15.91 16.23
CA GLN A 91 7.27 16.61 14.96
C GLN A 91 5.98 17.26 14.49
N CYS A 92 5.99 18.57 14.30
CA CYS A 92 4.90 19.32 13.69
C CYS A 92 5.22 19.62 12.24
N PHE A 93 4.31 19.24 11.33
CA PHE A 93 4.41 19.56 9.91
C PHE A 93 3.87 20.96 9.68
N MET A 94 4.66 21.79 8.99
CA MET A 94 4.36 23.20 8.76
C MET A 94 3.76 23.46 7.38
N GLY A 95 3.75 22.44 6.52
CA GLY A 95 3.24 22.52 5.16
C GLY A 95 3.87 21.46 4.27
N HIS A 96 3.40 21.48 3.03
CA HIS A 96 3.94 20.73 1.91
C HIS A 96 4.29 21.73 0.80
#